data_AF-A0A3A3GFE7-F1
#
_entry.id   AF-A0A3A3GFE7-F1
#
_cell.length_a   1.000
_cell.length_b   1.000
_cell.length_c   1.000
_cell.angle_alpha   90.00
_cell.angle_beta   90.00
_cell.angle_gamma   90.00
#
_symmetry.space_group_name_H-M   'P 1'
#
loop_
_entity.id
_entity.type
_entity.pdbx_description
1 polymer ?
#
loop_
_entity_poly.entity_id
_entity_poly.type
_entity_poly.pdbx_seq_one_letter_code
_entity_poly.pdbx_strand_id
1 'polypeptide(L)'
;MDKKIISTIYDFCLEEDYDSTLVETLNLLKNSSAINALEGDSITFLSSMIPLVEDNSIKAQIIETIVESPHYVSNDTKLLDEYIRLVSLGEVIVPEAVRCFGAFSISGNTMNEIFTKLAESPNKEVAIEILVLMAKRDWGDLPSHLESFANEVETLQRLSYRSGVISTFLLIVHPLCSRYAHISSFSFGYPSTEVAVNDWAWVTPESTKYMLDRKIVSPKEANILVELGRLIRSDKNNLGAADMTKLYTRFFEGKNPFDVMYTLPE
;
A
#
# COMPACT_ATOMS: atom_id res chain seq x y z
N MET A 1 -15.88 18.70 -18.90
CA MET A 1 -15.50 18.95 -17.50
C MET A 1 -13.99 18.84 -17.37
N ASP A 2 -13.40 17.76 -17.89
CA ASP A 2 -11.96 17.47 -17.83
C ASP A 2 -11.06 18.57 -18.44
N LYS A 3 -11.38 19.06 -19.65
CA LYS A 3 -10.66 20.19 -20.26
C LYS A 3 -10.73 21.50 -19.46
N LYS A 4 -11.79 21.66 -18.63
CA LYS A 4 -11.98 22.85 -17.80
C LYS A 4 -11.09 22.79 -16.56
N ILE A 5 -10.86 21.61 -15.99
CA ILE A 5 -9.94 21.42 -14.86
C ILE A 5 -8.51 21.73 -15.30
N ILE A 6 -8.10 21.18 -16.45
CA ILE A 6 -6.75 21.42 -17.01
C ILE A 6 -6.56 22.89 -17.40
N SER A 7 -7.53 23.54 -18.06
CA SER A 7 -7.42 24.97 -18.38
C SER A 7 -7.35 25.85 -17.13
N THR A 8 -8.07 25.46 -16.08
CA THR A 8 -8.07 26.17 -14.80
C THR A 8 -6.70 26.07 -14.10
N ILE A 9 -5.94 24.98 -14.25
CA ILE A 9 -4.54 24.90 -13.81
C ILE A 9 -3.65 25.95 -14.52
N TYR A 10 -3.88 26.21 -15.81
CA TYR A 10 -3.15 27.25 -16.54
C TYR A 10 -3.54 28.68 -16.10
N ASP A 11 -4.82 28.91 -15.82
CA ASP A 11 -5.35 30.23 -15.45
C ASP A 11 -4.93 30.67 -14.04
N PHE A 12 -4.67 29.72 -13.13
CA PHE A 12 -4.32 30.02 -11.73
C PHE A 12 -2.89 30.53 -11.51
N CYS A 13 -2.00 30.42 -12.50
CA CYS A 13 -0.63 30.96 -12.41
C CYS A 13 -0.55 32.51 -12.44
N LEU A 14 -1.66 33.22 -12.22
CA LEU A 14 -1.77 34.68 -12.30
C LEU A 14 -2.29 35.35 -11.01
N GLU A 15 -2.59 34.60 -9.93
CA GLU A 15 -3.19 35.16 -8.69
C GLU A 15 -2.33 34.97 -7.43
N GLU A 16 -2.49 35.87 -6.44
CA GLU A 16 -1.66 35.98 -5.22
C GLU A 16 -1.86 34.85 -4.17
N ASP A 17 -2.91 34.02 -4.27
CA ASP A 17 -3.20 32.86 -3.39
C ASP A 17 -3.03 31.52 -4.14
N TYR A 18 -1.85 31.40 -4.76
CA TYR A 18 -1.51 30.36 -5.72
C TYR A 18 -1.48 28.94 -5.13
N ASP A 19 -0.92 28.79 -3.93
CA ASP A 19 -0.55 27.49 -3.37
C ASP A 19 -1.76 26.67 -2.90
N SER A 20 -2.72 27.29 -2.21
CA SER A 20 -3.92 26.61 -1.70
C SER A 20 -4.83 26.14 -2.83
N THR A 21 -5.05 27.00 -3.82
CA THR A 21 -5.89 26.74 -5.00
C THR A 21 -5.26 25.68 -5.92
N LEU A 22 -3.93 25.70 -6.07
CA LEU A 22 -3.20 24.67 -6.81
C LEU A 22 -3.36 23.30 -6.16
N VAL A 23 -3.16 23.20 -4.84
CA VAL A 23 -3.33 21.96 -4.07
C VAL A 23 -4.73 21.37 -4.24
N GLU A 24 -5.77 22.19 -4.10
CA GLU A 24 -7.16 21.73 -4.30
C GLU A 24 -7.39 21.22 -5.72
N THR A 25 -6.85 21.92 -6.72
CA THR A 25 -7.01 21.55 -8.13
C THR A 25 -6.27 20.26 -8.48
N LEU A 26 -5.04 20.07 -7.98
CA LEU A 26 -4.29 18.83 -8.15
C LEU A 26 -5.02 17.65 -7.48
N ASN A 27 -5.56 17.85 -6.28
CA ASN A 27 -6.36 16.83 -5.60
C ASN A 27 -7.63 16.46 -6.38
N LEU A 28 -8.34 17.43 -6.96
CA LEU A 28 -9.49 17.17 -7.82
C LEU A 28 -9.10 16.41 -9.09
N LEU A 29 -7.96 16.76 -9.70
CA LEU A 29 -7.46 16.08 -10.89
C LEU A 29 -7.11 14.62 -10.59
N LYS A 30 -6.29 14.37 -9.56
CA LYS A 30 -5.86 13.01 -9.14
C LYS A 30 -7.03 12.09 -8.79
N ASN A 31 -8.07 12.63 -8.15
CA ASN A 31 -9.22 11.86 -7.69
C ASN A 31 -10.39 11.78 -8.69
N SER A 32 -10.17 12.20 -9.94
CA SER A 32 -11.20 12.15 -10.99
C SER A 32 -10.71 11.44 -12.24
N SER A 33 -11.63 11.10 -13.14
CA SER A 33 -11.28 10.56 -14.47
C SER A 33 -10.51 11.56 -15.34
N ALA A 34 -10.42 12.84 -14.94
CA ALA A 34 -9.72 13.87 -15.68
C ALA A 34 -8.19 13.66 -15.70
N ILE A 35 -7.63 12.89 -14.77
CA ILE A 35 -6.20 12.52 -14.80
C ILE A 35 -5.83 11.80 -16.11
N ASN A 36 -6.77 11.06 -16.70
CA ASN A 36 -6.59 10.38 -17.98
C ASN A 36 -6.53 11.34 -19.18
N ALA A 37 -6.83 12.62 -18.99
CA ALA A 37 -6.69 13.66 -20.01
C ALA A 37 -5.40 14.48 -19.83
N LEU A 38 -4.61 14.19 -18.78
CA LEU A 38 -3.35 14.90 -18.52
C LEU A 38 -2.26 14.35 -19.45
N GLU A 39 -2.01 15.05 -20.55
CA GLU A 39 -1.03 14.64 -21.57
C GLU A 39 -0.22 15.83 -22.13
N GLY A 40 0.89 15.52 -22.81
CA GLY A 40 1.67 16.47 -23.63
C GLY A 40 2.05 17.77 -22.93
N ASP A 41 1.52 18.88 -23.44
CA ASP A 41 1.81 20.25 -22.96
C ASP A 41 1.41 20.44 -21.49
N SER A 42 0.39 19.72 -21.01
CA SER A 42 -0.07 19.84 -19.60
C SER A 42 0.91 19.19 -18.64
N ILE A 43 1.47 18.03 -19.00
CA ILE A 43 2.56 17.40 -18.24
C ILE A 43 3.80 18.29 -18.25
N THR A 44 4.12 18.87 -19.41
CA THR A 44 5.28 19.77 -19.57
C THR A 44 5.13 21.01 -18.70
N PHE A 45 3.92 21.57 -18.65
CA PHE A 45 3.60 22.72 -17.81
C PHE A 45 3.70 22.40 -16.31
N LEU A 46 3.11 21.30 -15.85
CA LEU A 46 3.25 20.88 -14.44
C LEU A 46 4.72 20.63 -14.08
N SER A 47 5.50 20.04 -14.99
CA SER A 47 6.94 19.81 -14.78
C SER A 47 7.72 21.12 -14.65
N SER A 48 7.36 22.16 -15.42
CA SER A 48 8.03 23.47 -15.34
C SER A 48 7.66 24.26 -14.08
N MET A 49 6.57 23.90 -13.40
CA MET A 49 6.16 24.50 -12.13
C MET A 49 6.96 23.99 -10.93
N ILE A 50 7.43 22.75 -10.94
CA ILE A 50 8.18 22.14 -9.81
C ILE A 50 9.29 23.05 -9.26
N PRO A 51 10.19 23.64 -10.08
CA PRO A 51 11.25 24.51 -9.56
C PRO A 51 10.76 25.89 -9.09
N LEU A 52 9.53 26.30 -9.43
CA LEU A 52 8.96 27.61 -9.11
C LEU A 52 8.19 27.61 -7.78
N VAL A 53 7.70 26.45 -7.36
CA VAL A 53 7.01 26.28 -6.09
C VAL A 53 8.03 26.33 -4.95
N GLU A 54 7.73 27.02 -3.85
CA GLU A 54 8.61 27.05 -2.67
C GLU A 54 8.34 25.83 -1.77
N ASP A 55 7.06 25.53 -1.51
CA ASP A 55 6.61 24.47 -0.63
C ASP A 55 6.91 23.06 -1.20
N ASN A 56 7.64 22.26 -0.44
CA ASN A 56 8.05 20.91 -0.84
C ASN A 56 6.88 19.92 -0.92
N SER A 57 5.86 20.07 -0.07
CA SER A 57 4.67 19.21 -0.09
C SER A 57 3.85 19.43 -1.37
N ILE A 58 3.80 20.66 -1.85
CA ILE A 58 3.16 21.01 -3.13
C ILE A 58 3.98 20.44 -4.30
N LYS A 59 5.32 20.52 -4.24
CA LYS A 59 6.19 19.85 -5.24
C LYS A 59 5.91 18.36 -5.31
N ALA A 60 5.78 17.70 -4.16
CA ALA A 60 5.46 16.28 -4.09
C ALA A 60 4.14 15.98 -4.80
N GLN A 61 3.09 16.76 -4.52
CA GLN A 61 1.78 16.60 -5.15
C GLN A 61 1.81 16.83 -6.67
N ILE A 62 2.60 17.79 -7.16
CA ILE A 62 2.79 18.01 -8.60
C ILE A 62 3.43 16.78 -9.23
N ILE A 63 4.51 16.25 -8.63
CA ILE A 63 5.20 15.05 -9.13
C ILE A 63 4.25 13.85 -9.14
N GLU A 64 3.54 13.61 -8.04
CA GLU A 64 2.53 12.55 -7.94
C GLU A 64 1.47 12.66 -9.05
N THR A 65 0.96 13.87 -9.30
CA THR A 65 -0.02 14.14 -10.36
C THR A 65 0.54 13.82 -11.74
N ILE A 66 1.78 14.22 -12.02
CA ILE A 66 2.44 13.96 -13.31
C ILE A 66 2.60 12.45 -13.52
N VAL A 67 3.21 11.76 -12.55
CA VAL A 67 3.65 10.38 -12.70
C VAL A 67 2.46 9.42 -12.73
N GLU A 68 1.38 9.74 -12.04
CA GLU A 68 0.15 8.94 -12.05
C GLU A 68 -0.68 9.10 -13.33
N SER A 69 -0.32 10.03 -14.23
CA SER A 69 -0.95 10.10 -15.54
C SER A 69 -0.61 8.85 -16.38
N PRO A 70 -1.60 8.21 -17.02
CA PRO A 70 -1.35 7.11 -17.97
C PRO A 70 -0.47 7.50 -19.16
N HIS A 71 -0.35 8.80 -19.45
CA HIS A 71 0.42 9.34 -20.56
C HIS A 71 1.86 9.72 -20.17
N TYR A 72 2.21 9.62 -18.88
CA TYR A 72 3.57 9.86 -18.43
C TYR A 72 4.48 8.66 -18.75
N VAL A 73 5.55 8.95 -19.49
CA VAL A 73 6.64 8.02 -19.76
C VAL A 73 7.91 8.60 -19.17
N SER A 74 8.59 7.81 -18.35
CA SER A 74 9.84 8.21 -17.73
C SER A 74 10.95 8.23 -18.80
N ASN A 75 11.50 9.42 -19.04
CA ASN A 75 12.57 9.63 -20.04
C ASN A 75 13.94 9.82 -19.38
N ASP A 76 14.00 10.11 -18.07
CA ASP A 76 15.21 10.24 -17.26
C ASP A 76 14.88 10.01 -15.76
N THR A 77 15.89 10.15 -14.89
CA THR A 77 15.76 9.90 -13.44
C THR A 77 15.43 11.15 -12.64
N LYS A 78 15.37 12.34 -13.23
CA LYS A 78 15.35 13.61 -12.47
C LYS A 78 14.11 13.76 -11.61
N LEU A 79 12.95 13.38 -12.17
CA LEU A 79 11.69 13.48 -11.45
C LEU A 79 11.64 12.49 -10.27
N LEU A 80 12.19 11.28 -10.49
CA LEU A 80 12.36 10.29 -9.43
C LEU A 80 13.35 10.78 -8.36
N ASP A 81 14.49 11.34 -8.75
CA ASP A 81 15.51 11.87 -7.86
C ASP A 81 14.96 13.00 -6.97
N GLU A 82 14.20 13.91 -7.56
CA GLU A 82 13.53 14.97 -6.82
C GLU A 82 12.47 14.41 -5.87
N TYR A 83 11.68 13.42 -6.31
CA TYR A 83 10.71 12.78 -5.43
C TYR A 83 11.37 12.06 -4.25
N ILE A 84 12.48 11.35 -4.47
CA ILE A 84 13.28 10.72 -3.41
C ILE A 84 13.79 11.77 -2.42
N ARG A 85 14.24 12.94 -2.90
CA ARG A 85 14.64 14.05 -2.04
C ARG A 85 13.47 14.52 -1.17
N LEU A 86 12.27 14.66 -1.73
CA LEU A 86 11.07 15.07 -0.98
C LEU A 86 10.66 14.03 0.08
N VAL A 87 10.74 12.73 -0.26
CA VAL A 87 10.56 11.63 0.71
C VAL A 87 11.56 11.75 1.86
N SER A 88 12.83 12.03 1.54
CA SER A 88 13.88 12.17 2.56
C SER A 88 13.64 13.32 3.54
N LEU A 89 12.94 14.37 3.09
CA LEU A 89 12.54 15.51 3.90
C LEU A 89 11.25 15.29 4.70
N GLY A 90 10.54 14.17 4.48
CA GLY A 90 9.25 13.89 5.12
C GLY A 90 8.09 14.71 4.55
N GLU A 91 8.21 15.17 3.31
CA GLU A 91 7.26 16.09 2.66
C GLU A 91 6.16 15.37 1.89
N VAL A 92 6.06 14.04 2.07
CA VAL A 92 5.12 13.18 1.35
C VAL A 92 4.12 12.54 2.30
N ILE A 93 2.95 12.21 1.76
CA ILE A 93 1.97 11.36 2.43
C ILE A 93 2.25 9.92 1.99
N VAL A 94 2.52 9.02 2.94
CA VAL A 94 2.99 7.64 2.65
C VAL A 94 2.09 6.89 1.65
N PRO A 95 0.75 6.85 1.80
CA PRO A 95 -0.13 6.25 0.79
C PRO A 95 0.04 6.82 -0.63
N GLU A 96 0.25 8.13 -0.76
CA GLU A 96 0.47 8.79 -2.05
C GLU A 96 1.83 8.41 -2.63
N ALA A 97 2.86 8.36 -1.79
CA ALA A 97 4.20 7.91 -2.20
C ALA A 97 4.21 6.46 -2.69
N VAL A 98 3.49 5.57 -2.01
CA VAL A 98 3.34 4.17 -2.46
C VAL A 98 2.73 4.10 -3.86
N ARG A 99 1.68 4.89 -4.12
CA ARG A 99 1.03 4.96 -5.45
C ARG A 99 1.96 5.56 -6.49
N CYS A 100 2.66 6.65 -6.17
CA CYS A 100 3.60 7.35 -7.04
C CYS A 100 4.78 6.45 -7.44
N PHE A 101 5.42 5.73 -6.51
CA PHE A 101 6.47 4.77 -6.84
C PHE A 101 5.96 3.59 -7.66
N GLY A 102 4.72 3.15 -7.42
CA GLY A 102 4.05 2.19 -8.29
C GLY A 102 3.92 2.68 -9.73
N ALA A 103 3.53 3.95 -9.91
CA ALA A 103 3.40 4.59 -11.20
C ALA A 103 4.77 4.82 -11.88
N PHE A 104 5.80 5.26 -11.16
CA PHE A 104 7.18 5.31 -11.68
C PHE A 104 7.64 3.97 -12.25
N SER A 105 7.33 2.87 -11.54
CA SER A 105 7.67 1.52 -12.01
C SER A 105 6.94 1.15 -13.31
N ILE A 106 5.70 1.57 -13.49
CA ILE A 106 4.91 1.34 -14.72
C ILE A 106 5.45 2.22 -15.87
N SER A 107 5.84 3.45 -15.58
CA SER A 107 6.29 4.44 -16.57
C SER A 107 7.73 4.26 -17.03
N GLY A 108 8.49 3.30 -16.47
CA GLY A 108 9.79 2.87 -17.01
C GLY A 108 10.94 2.77 -16.01
N ASN A 109 10.79 3.25 -14.77
CA ASN A 109 11.83 3.09 -13.75
C ASN A 109 11.85 1.66 -13.22
N THR A 110 13.06 1.15 -12.92
CA THR A 110 13.18 -0.22 -12.39
C THR A 110 12.89 -0.24 -10.89
N MET A 111 12.33 -1.35 -10.40
CA MET A 111 12.18 -1.54 -8.95
C MET A 111 13.51 -1.55 -8.20
N ASN A 112 14.59 -1.98 -8.86
CA ASN A 112 15.95 -1.92 -8.32
C ASN A 112 16.39 -0.49 -8.04
N GLU A 113 16.18 0.40 -9.00
CA GLU A 113 16.50 1.82 -8.89
C GLU A 113 15.69 2.49 -7.79
N ILE A 114 14.36 2.29 -7.77
CA ILE A 114 13.46 2.84 -6.76
C ILE A 114 13.87 2.36 -5.36
N PHE A 115 14.08 1.04 -5.20
CA PHE A 115 14.50 0.46 -3.94
C PHE A 115 15.82 1.05 -3.47
N THR A 116 16.84 1.08 -4.33
CA THR A 116 18.18 1.55 -3.97
C THR A 116 18.15 3.00 -3.51
N LYS A 117 17.46 3.88 -4.24
CA LYS A 117 17.35 5.30 -3.87
C LYS A 117 16.59 5.51 -2.55
N LEU A 118 15.51 4.76 -2.31
CA LEU A 118 14.80 4.79 -1.02
C LEU A 118 15.66 4.26 0.12
N ALA A 119 16.34 3.14 -0.12
CA ALA A 119 17.23 2.50 0.84
C ALA A 119 18.47 3.34 1.16
N GLU A 120 18.86 4.29 0.29
CA GLU A 120 19.93 5.25 0.51
C GLU A 120 19.45 6.56 1.18
N SER A 121 18.14 6.83 1.17
CA SER A 121 17.53 8.03 1.78
C SER A 121 17.93 8.20 3.26
N PRO A 122 18.24 9.42 3.73
CA PRO A 122 18.45 9.71 5.16
C PRO A 122 17.28 9.30 6.06
N ASN A 123 16.05 9.44 5.59
CA ASN A 123 14.85 9.09 6.35
C ASN A 123 14.49 7.61 6.14
N LYS A 124 15.17 6.74 6.88
CA LYS A 124 15.00 5.27 6.78
C LYS A 124 13.61 4.80 7.18
N GLU A 125 13.00 5.42 8.19
CA GLU A 125 11.68 5.01 8.69
C GLU A 125 10.61 5.16 7.60
N VAL A 126 10.52 6.34 6.98
CA VAL A 126 9.57 6.59 5.88
C VAL A 126 9.89 5.71 4.66
N ALA A 127 11.16 5.53 4.33
CA ALA A 127 11.56 4.66 3.22
C ALA A 127 11.14 3.20 3.44
N ILE A 128 11.35 2.67 4.64
CA ILE A 128 10.90 1.33 5.02
C ILE A 128 9.38 1.24 4.94
N GLU A 129 8.64 2.21 5.50
CA GLU A 129 7.19 2.20 5.48
C GLU A 129 6.63 2.14 4.05
N ILE A 130 7.15 3.00 3.17
CA ILE A 130 6.79 3.01 1.75
C ILE A 130 7.09 1.65 1.10
N LEU A 131 8.30 1.11 1.26
CA LEU A 131 8.69 -0.16 0.64
C LEU A 131 7.89 -1.35 1.17
N VAL A 132 7.52 -1.33 2.45
CA VAL A 132 6.65 -2.34 3.06
C VAL A 132 5.25 -2.29 2.44
N LEU A 133 4.68 -1.09 2.29
CA LEU A 133 3.34 -0.89 1.76
C LEU A 133 3.24 -1.08 0.23
N MET A 134 4.33 -0.87 -0.51
CA MET A 134 4.40 -1.23 -1.93
C MET A 134 4.21 -2.74 -2.17
N ALA A 135 4.53 -3.57 -1.16
CA ALA A 135 4.40 -5.04 -1.19
C ALA A 135 5.09 -5.73 -2.39
N LYS A 136 6.01 -5.04 -3.08
CA LYS A 136 6.88 -5.59 -4.11
C LYS A 136 8.03 -6.36 -3.44
N ARG A 137 8.37 -7.51 -3.99
CA ARG A 137 9.40 -8.42 -3.45
C ARG A 137 10.51 -8.74 -4.45
N ASP A 138 10.28 -8.48 -5.73
CA ASP A 138 11.29 -8.59 -6.75
C ASP A 138 11.88 -7.20 -6.98
N TRP A 139 13.06 -6.98 -6.41
CA TRP A 139 13.82 -5.73 -6.52
C TRP A 139 15.03 -5.88 -7.44
N GLY A 140 15.21 -7.02 -8.10
CA GLY A 140 16.41 -7.34 -8.88
C GLY A 140 17.68 -7.45 -8.03
N ASP A 141 18.84 -7.32 -8.68
CA ASP A 141 20.15 -7.46 -8.03
C ASP A 141 20.49 -6.22 -7.18
N LEU A 142 20.32 -6.34 -5.87
CA LEU A 142 20.62 -5.26 -4.93
C LEU A 142 22.12 -5.18 -4.60
N PRO A 143 22.67 -3.97 -4.39
CA PRO A 143 24.01 -3.80 -3.83
C PRO A 143 24.16 -4.54 -2.49
N SER A 144 25.29 -5.22 -2.28
CA SER A 144 25.52 -6.05 -1.08
C SER A 144 25.42 -5.26 0.24
N HIS A 145 25.76 -3.97 0.24
CA HIS A 145 25.66 -3.13 1.43
C HIS A 145 24.20 -2.85 1.85
N LEU A 146 23.22 -3.09 0.97
CA LEU A 146 21.79 -2.95 1.26
C LEU A 146 21.12 -4.25 1.71
N GLU A 147 21.86 -5.37 1.79
CA GLU A 147 21.30 -6.68 2.16
C GLU A 147 20.59 -6.66 3.52
N SER A 148 21.18 -6.01 4.53
CA SER A 148 20.56 -5.89 5.85
C SER A 148 19.24 -5.10 5.80
N PHE A 149 19.19 -4.03 5.02
CA PHE A 149 18.00 -3.20 4.86
C PHE A 149 16.90 -3.95 4.10
N ALA A 150 17.27 -4.68 3.05
CA ALA A 150 16.37 -5.55 2.30
C ALA A 150 15.74 -6.64 3.18
N ASN A 151 16.54 -7.29 4.04
CA ASN A 151 16.06 -8.29 4.99
C ASN A 151 15.08 -7.70 6.02
N GLU A 152 15.32 -6.46 6.47
CA GLU A 152 14.41 -5.74 7.36
C GLU A 152 13.07 -5.44 6.67
N VAL A 153 13.10 -4.89 5.46
CA VAL A 153 11.89 -4.64 4.66
C VAL A 153 11.11 -5.93 4.42
N GLU A 154 11.76 -7.03 4.04
CA GLU A 154 11.09 -8.32 3.83
C GLU A 154 10.43 -8.83 5.12
N THR A 155 11.13 -8.71 6.25
CA THR A 155 10.61 -9.09 7.57
C THR A 155 9.36 -8.29 7.92
N LEU A 156 9.40 -6.97 7.71
CA LEU A 156 8.27 -6.07 7.98
C LEU A 156 7.11 -6.27 7.01
N GLN A 157 7.37 -6.58 5.73
CA GLN A 157 6.34 -6.98 4.77
C GLN A 157 5.61 -8.26 5.22
N ARG A 158 6.35 -9.24 5.73
CA ARG A 158 5.78 -10.48 6.27
C ARG A 158 4.93 -10.22 7.52
N LEU A 159 5.41 -9.36 8.42
CA LEU A 159 4.67 -8.96 9.63
C LEU A 159 3.40 -8.17 9.30
N SER A 160 3.49 -7.19 8.39
CA SER A 160 2.34 -6.41 7.91
C SER A 160 1.27 -7.34 7.33
N TYR A 161 1.67 -8.29 6.49
CA TYR A 161 0.74 -9.23 5.93
C TYR A 161 0.13 -10.19 6.97
N ARG A 162 0.96 -10.74 7.86
CA ARG A 162 0.49 -11.59 8.97
C ARG A 162 -0.53 -10.86 9.85
N SER A 163 -0.27 -9.60 10.18
CA SER A 163 -1.19 -8.74 10.91
C SER A 163 -2.53 -8.63 10.20
N GLY A 164 -2.54 -8.39 8.88
CA GLY A 164 -3.75 -8.38 8.06
C GLY A 164 -4.51 -9.70 8.04
N VAL A 165 -3.82 -10.85 7.97
CA VAL A 165 -4.43 -12.18 8.03
C VAL A 165 -5.14 -12.39 9.37
N ILE A 166 -4.44 -12.12 10.47
CA ILE A 166 -4.95 -12.40 11.82
C ILE A 166 -6.01 -11.38 12.24
N SER A 167 -5.92 -10.11 11.81
CA SER A 167 -6.94 -9.10 12.10
C SER A 167 -8.28 -9.49 11.45
N THR A 168 -8.21 -9.98 10.22
CA THR A 168 -9.36 -10.50 9.48
C THR A 168 -9.96 -11.71 10.18
N PHE A 169 -9.12 -12.65 10.64
CA PHE A 169 -9.56 -13.79 11.44
C PHE A 169 -10.30 -13.33 12.70
N LEU A 170 -9.73 -12.40 13.48
CA LEU A 170 -10.35 -11.86 14.69
C LEU A 170 -11.69 -11.18 14.41
N LEU A 171 -11.78 -10.36 13.35
CA LEU A 171 -13.01 -9.68 12.95
C LEU A 171 -14.14 -10.67 12.64
N ILE A 172 -13.82 -11.91 12.28
CA ILE A 172 -14.81 -12.95 12.01
C ILE A 172 -15.14 -13.74 13.29
N VAL A 173 -14.14 -14.22 14.04
CA VAL A 173 -14.36 -15.22 15.09
C VAL A 173 -14.47 -14.65 16.51
N HIS A 174 -13.96 -13.44 16.77
CA HIS A 174 -14.00 -12.87 18.11
C HIS A 174 -15.38 -12.21 18.36
N PRO A 175 -16.11 -12.56 19.44
CA PRO A 175 -17.50 -12.12 19.62
C PRO A 175 -17.72 -10.60 19.56
N LEU A 176 -16.83 -9.83 20.19
CA LEU A 176 -16.92 -8.37 20.18
C LEU A 176 -16.47 -7.79 18.83
N CYS A 177 -15.44 -8.37 18.21
CA CYS A 177 -14.93 -7.86 16.94
C CYS A 177 -15.95 -8.11 15.83
N SER A 178 -16.55 -9.29 15.81
CA SER A 178 -17.62 -9.68 14.89
C SER A 178 -18.86 -8.80 15.07
N ARG A 179 -19.34 -8.63 16.31
CA ARG A 179 -20.52 -7.79 16.61
C ARG A 179 -20.34 -6.33 16.15
N TYR A 180 -19.15 -5.77 16.33
CA TYR A 180 -18.86 -4.37 16.05
C TYR A 180 -18.03 -4.15 14.79
N ALA A 181 -17.84 -5.16 13.93
CA ALA A 181 -16.97 -5.09 12.75
C ALA A 181 -17.29 -3.88 11.85
N HIS A 182 -18.56 -3.59 11.65
CA HIS A 182 -19.07 -2.49 10.81
C HIS A 182 -18.76 -1.07 11.34
N ILE A 183 -18.37 -0.93 12.61
CA ILE A 183 -17.91 0.34 13.21
C ILE A 183 -16.52 0.21 13.82
N SER A 184 -15.82 -0.88 13.56
CA SER A 184 -14.52 -1.17 14.14
C SER A 184 -13.43 -0.36 13.44
N SER A 185 -12.50 0.20 14.22
CA SER A 185 -11.25 0.75 13.68
C SER A 185 -10.23 -0.35 13.34
N PHE A 186 -10.51 -1.62 13.63
CA PHE A 186 -9.68 -2.72 13.16
C PHE A 186 -9.81 -2.85 11.64
N SER A 187 -8.68 -2.73 10.94
CA SER A 187 -8.63 -2.95 9.50
C SER A 187 -8.88 -4.43 9.17
N PHE A 188 -9.84 -4.67 8.29
CA PHE A 188 -9.97 -5.95 7.60
C PHE A 188 -8.81 -6.02 6.59
N GLY A 189 -7.91 -6.99 6.73
CA GLY A 189 -6.69 -7.11 5.94
C GLY A 189 -6.90 -7.59 4.49
N TYR A 190 -8.15 -7.70 4.06
CA TYR A 190 -8.56 -8.12 2.72
C TYR A 190 -9.61 -7.15 2.16
N PRO A 191 -9.83 -7.12 0.83
CA PRO A 191 -10.93 -6.31 0.25
C PRO A 191 -12.32 -6.78 0.67
N SER A 192 -12.49 -8.09 0.95
CA SER A 192 -13.75 -8.67 1.39
C SER A 192 -13.52 -10.03 2.06
N THR A 193 -14.51 -10.51 2.81
CA THR A 193 -14.52 -11.87 3.37
C THR A 193 -14.36 -12.93 2.29
N GLU A 194 -14.93 -12.71 1.09
CA GLU A 194 -14.79 -13.64 -0.03
C GLU A 194 -13.33 -13.74 -0.51
N VAL A 195 -12.62 -12.61 -0.62
CA VAL A 195 -11.20 -12.63 -0.99
C VAL A 195 -10.37 -13.35 0.08
N ALA A 196 -10.63 -13.07 1.36
CA ALA A 196 -9.98 -13.76 2.47
C ALA A 196 -10.22 -15.28 2.42
N VAL A 197 -11.47 -15.70 2.21
CA VAL A 197 -11.84 -17.11 2.09
C VAL A 197 -11.21 -17.76 0.86
N ASN A 198 -11.09 -17.06 -0.27
CA ASN A 198 -10.40 -17.59 -1.44
C ASN A 198 -8.90 -17.79 -1.19
N ASP A 199 -8.30 -16.88 -0.42
CA ASP A 199 -6.91 -16.94 -0.03
C ASP A 199 -6.62 -18.07 0.99
N TRP A 200 -7.55 -18.28 1.93
CA TRP A 200 -7.44 -19.28 2.98
C TRP A 200 -7.93 -20.67 2.55
N ALA A 201 -8.95 -20.75 1.69
CA ALA A 201 -9.69 -21.97 1.43
C ALA A 201 -9.70 -22.38 -0.05
N TRP A 202 -9.05 -23.52 -0.29
CA TRP A 202 -9.32 -24.64 -1.20
C TRP A 202 -9.88 -24.39 -2.62
N VAL A 203 -9.81 -23.20 -3.21
CA VAL A 203 -10.10 -23.06 -4.65
C VAL A 203 -8.94 -23.64 -5.47
N THR A 204 -7.73 -23.64 -4.90
CA THR A 204 -6.53 -24.17 -5.54
C THR A 204 -5.75 -25.11 -4.60
N PRO A 205 -5.02 -26.11 -5.14
CA PRO A 205 -4.12 -26.98 -4.36
C PRO A 205 -3.03 -26.24 -3.54
N GLU A 206 -2.86 -24.95 -3.77
CA GLU A 206 -1.83 -24.08 -3.18
C GLU A 206 -2.40 -23.10 -2.15
N SER A 207 -3.68 -23.26 -1.77
CA SER A 207 -4.34 -22.41 -0.77
C SER A 207 -3.55 -22.44 0.54
N THR A 208 -3.22 -21.26 1.09
CA THR A 208 -2.28 -21.05 2.21
C THR A 208 -0.83 -21.51 2.00
N LYS A 209 -0.49 -22.26 0.93
CA LYS A 209 0.87 -22.80 0.71
C LYS A 209 1.90 -21.68 0.66
N TYR A 210 1.64 -20.62 -0.09
CA TYR A 210 2.55 -19.48 -0.16
C TYR A 210 2.67 -18.76 1.20
N MET A 211 1.63 -18.75 2.04
CA MET A 211 1.72 -18.20 3.41
C MET A 211 2.60 -19.08 4.31
N LEU A 212 2.55 -20.40 4.15
CA LEU A 212 3.44 -21.34 4.85
C LEU A 212 4.88 -21.20 4.37
N ASP A 213 5.10 -21.22 3.05
CA ASP A 213 6.42 -21.09 2.43
C ASP A 213 7.11 -19.77 2.84
N ARG A 214 6.32 -18.71 2.98
CA ARG A 214 6.78 -17.38 3.41
C ARG A 214 6.72 -17.19 4.93
N LYS A 215 6.42 -18.24 5.70
CA LYS A 215 6.30 -18.18 7.17
C LYS A 215 5.49 -16.96 7.63
N ILE A 216 4.34 -16.75 7.01
CA ILE A 216 3.32 -15.76 7.39
C ILE A 216 2.43 -16.37 8.47
N VAL A 217 2.11 -17.66 8.34
CA VAL A 217 1.35 -18.45 9.30
C VAL A 217 2.05 -19.79 9.55
N SER A 218 1.85 -20.37 10.72
CA SER A 218 2.30 -21.72 11.04
C SER A 218 1.38 -22.77 10.39
N PRO A 219 1.81 -24.04 10.25
CA PRO A 219 0.95 -25.13 9.76
C PRO A 219 -0.37 -25.26 10.52
N LYS A 220 -0.33 -25.03 11.84
CA LYS A 220 -1.52 -25.05 12.70
C LYS A 220 -2.48 -23.91 12.37
N GLU A 221 -1.97 -22.69 12.28
CA GLU A 221 -2.77 -21.49 11.94
C GLU A 221 -3.39 -21.63 10.54
N ALA A 222 -2.62 -22.09 9.56
CA ALA A 222 -3.12 -22.36 8.20
C ALA A 222 -4.30 -23.34 8.21
N ASN A 223 -4.18 -24.45 8.93
CA ASN A 223 -5.27 -25.44 9.03
C ASN A 223 -6.55 -24.85 9.63
N ILE A 224 -6.43 -23.95 10.62
CA ILE A 224 -7.57 -23.27 11.24
C ILE A 224 -8.19 -22.25 10.28
N LEU A 225 -7.38 -21.51 9.51
CA LEU A 225 -7.87 -20.60 8.46
C LEU A 225 -8.63 -21.36 7.37
N VAL A 226 -8.11 -22.52 6.94
CA VAL A 226 -8.79 -23.41 5.98
C VAL A 226 -10.12 -23.90 6.56
N GLU A 227 -10.16 -24.31 7.83
CA GLU A 227 -11.39 -24.74 8.51
C GLU A 227 -12.42 -23.60 8.57
N LEU A 228 -12.00 -22.39 8.94
CA LEU A 228 -12.86 -21.21 8.94
C LEU A 228 -13.41 -20.92 7.54
N GLY A 229 -12.56 -20.91 6.52
CA GLY A 229 -12.98 -20.63 5.16
C GLY A 229 -13.96 -21.68 4.60
N ARG A 230 -13.81 -22.96 5.00
CA ARG A 230 -14.80 -24.01 4.69
C ARG A 230 -16.14 -23.73 5.35
N LEU A 231 -16.15 -23.39 6.64
CA LEU A 231 -17.37 -23.08 7.40
C LEU A 231 -18.12 -21.87 6.80
N ILE A 232 -17.40 -20.81 6.45
CA ILE A 232 -18.00 -19.62 5.81
C ILE A 232 -18.68 -20.00 4.49
N ARG A 233 -18.06 -20.87 3.68
CA ARG A 233 -18.66 -21.33 2.41
C ARG A 233 -19.84 -22.25 2.59
N SER A 234 -19.78 -23.18 3.55
CA SER A 234 -20.83 -24.17 3.77
C SER A 234 -22.08 -23.57 4.41
N ASP A 235 -21.92 -22.65 5.36
CA ASP A 235 -23.03 -22.18 6.21
C ASP A 235 -23.71 -20.89 5.74
N LYS A 236 -23.52 -20.49 4.46
CA LYS A 236 -24.13 -19.30 3.81
C LYS A 236 -24.76 -18.30 4.80
N ASN A 237 -23.90 -17.64 5.58
CA ASN A 237 -24.18 -16.51 6.47
C ASN A 237 -24.47 -16.77 7.97
N ASN A 238 -24.21 -17.94 8.56
CA ASN A 238 -24.27 -18.03 10.04
C ASN A 238 -23.28 -19.03 10.64
N LEU A 239 -22.05 -18.56 10.93
CA LEU A 239 -21.14 -19.30 11.80
C LEU A 239 -21.70 -19.34 13.23
N GLY A 240 -21.87 -20.54 13.78
CA GLY A 240 -22.33 -20.71 15.15
C GLY A 240 -21.35 -20.14 16.18
N ALA A 241 -21.85 -19.58 17.28
CA ALA A 241 -21.02 -19.05 18.37
C ALA A 241 -20.06 -20.09 18.96
N ALA A 242 -20.47 -21.37 18.99
CA ALA A 242 -19.63 -22.47 19.44
C ALA A 242 -18.43 -22.70 18.50
N ASP A 243 -18.64 -22.67 17.18
CA ASP A 243 -17.58 -22.85 16.19
C ASP A 243 -16.60 -21.68 16.22
N MET A 244 -17.11 -20.45 16.29
CA MET A 244 -16.27 -19.25 16.44
C MET A 244 -15.38 -19.32 17.69
N THR A 245 -15.98 -19.68 18.84
CA THR A 245 -15.24 -19.82 20.11
C THR A 245 -14.18 -20.92 20.03
N LYS A 246 -14.50 -22.05 19.39
CA LYS A 246 -13.58 -23.18 19.19
C LYS A 246 -12.41 -22.79 18.30
N LEU A 247 -12.66 -22.10 17.18
CA LEU A 247 -11.61 -21.63 16.26
C LEU A 247 -10.71 -20.62 16.96
N TYR A 248 -11.27 -19.62 17.64
CA TYR A 248 -10.51 -18.63 18.40
C TYR A 248 -9.60 -19.28 19.44
N THR A 249 -10.15 -20.16 20.29
CA THR A 249 -9.40 -20.84 21.36
C THR A 249 -8.26 -21.68 20.78
N ARG A 250 -8.52 -22.42 19.70
CA ARG A 250 -7.48 -23.23 19.03
C ARG A 250 -6.43 -22.37 18.36
N PHE A 251 -6.79 -21.23 17.79
CA PHE A 251 -5.83 -20.38 17.08
C PHE A 251 -4.84 -19.77 18.06
N PHE A 252 -5.34 -19.12 19.12
CA PHE A 252 -4.49 -18.36 20.05
C PHE A 252 -3.96 -19.15 21.24
N GLU A 253 -4.61 -20.25 21.67
CA GLU A 253 -4.18 -21.06 22.83
C GLU A 253 -3.94 -20.23 24.10
N GLY A 254 -4.77 -19.20 24.32
CA GLY A 254 -4.64 -18.29 25.46
C GLY A 254 -3.53 -17.23 25.32
N LYS A 255 -2.80 -17.18 24.21
CA LYS A 255 -1.87 -16.08 23.89
C LYS A 255 -2.63 -14.80 23.55
N ASN A 256 -2.00 -13.65 23.81
CA ASN A 256 -2.52 -12.36 23.38
C ASN A 256 -2.56 -12.29 21.85
N PRO A 257 -3.71 -11.99 21.21
CA PRO A 257 -3.78 -11.89 19.76
C PRO A 257 -2.81 -10.89 19.12
N PHE A 258 -2.48 -9.80 19.82
CA PHE A 258 -1.52 -8.81 19.31
C PHE A 258 -0.09 -9.38 19.26
N ASP A 259 0.32 -10.13 20.28
CA ASP A 259 1.63 -10.79 20.27
C ASP A 259 1.72 -11.79 19.10
N VAL A 260 0.62 -12.49 18.81
CA VAL A 260 0.56 -13.44 17.69
C VAL A 260 0.59 -12.70 16.33
N MET A 261 -0.05 -11.54 16.20
CA MET A 261 -0.02 -10.70 14.98
C MET A 261 1.40 -10.25 14.64
N TYR A 262 2.15 -9.79 15.64
CA TYR A 262 3.45 -9.15 15.46
C TYR A 262 4.64 -10.10 15.71
N THR A 263 4.40 -11.41 15.72
CA THR A 263 5.45 -12.43 15.83
C THR A 263 5.37 -13.39 14.64
N LEU A 264 6.43 -13.46 13.83
CA LEU A 264 6.51 -14.42 12.73
C LEU A 264 6.69 -15.85 13.28
N PRO A 265 6.05 -16.86 12.66
CA PRO A 265 6.34 -18.27 12.93
C PRO A 265 7.81 -18.63 12.68
N GLU A 266 8.35 -19.52 13.51
CA GLU A 266 9.68 -20.14 13.34
C GLU A 266 9.75 -21.06 12.12
#